data_AF-A0A964ALB2-F1
#
_entry.id   AF-A0A964ALB2-F1
#
_cell.length_a   1.000
_cell.length_b   1.000
_cell.length_c   1.000
_cell.angle_alpha   90.00
_cell.angle_beta   90.00
_cell.angle_gamma   90.00
#
_symmetry.space_group_name_H-M   'P 1'
#
loop_
_entity.id
_entity.type
_entity.pdbx_description
1 polymer ?
#
loop_
_entity_poly.entity_id
_entity_poly.type
_entity_poly.pdbx_seq_one_letter_code
_entity_poly.pdbx_strand_id
1 'polypeptide(L)'
;MILLLGLLACKDASVDSAAPEPPLPDAVLDALSMTRIRDEVDLLAGDAFQGRTPGSEGHRLAREHLAEQMGSIGLTPLGEAFEVPFDLALDDGRYTFDETGAVVPVETDTGWNLAGVLPGTARPDEYIVLMAHYDHLGVDRDGEVYNGALDDITAVASLLELARVFVDEGVTLERSVLFLITDAEEGGLNGSEAWTVDPGVTLDDVVLGLSLDPFGRPILPDYGPLVLLGGERCPALRDRFRALSAFSDADVAFVNRSPIVIFGSDQDSLWALDEPVPSLWVTAPGMAFYHTVEDTADTIDYRVVRDHLRFTALAVKSFGDDTERFEDVGPQTLSEVDAADAAALMEGVLGSTHLTAGERNQAEDFRDTFAEAAAEGVDDDTPAAYLQAAFFLMFELTRAHPGEIPPPFPE
;
A
#
# COMPACT_ATOMS: atom_id res chain seq x y z
N MET A 1 -63.59 -3.43 48.83
CA MET A 1 -63.24 -3.31 47.40
C MET A 1 -61.85 -2.70 47.34
N ILE A 2 -60.81 -3.55 47.35
CA ILE A 2 -59.39 -3.15 47.37
C ILE A 2 -58.94 -3.10 45.91
N LEU A 3 -58.57 -1.92 45.42
CA LEU A 3 -57.97 -1.76 44.09
C LEU A 3 -56.49 -2.13 44.16
N LEU A 4 -56.11 -3.16 43.41
CA LEU A 4 -54.73 -3.58 43.18
C LEU A 4 -54.20 -2.79 41.97
N LEU A 5 -53.26 -1.86 42.17
CA LEU A 5 -52.48 -1.26 41.08
C LEU A 5 -51.41 -2.27 40.66
N GLY A 6 -51.51 -2.79 39.44
CA GLY A 6 -50.43 -3.54 38.79
C GLY A 6 -49.39 -2.58 38.21
N LEU A 7 -48.18 -2.62 38.73
CA LEU A 7 -47.01 -2.09 38.03
C LEU A 7 -46.67 -3.04 36.87
N LEU A 8 -46.87 -2.60 35.64
CA LEU A 8 -46.17 -3.17 34.49
C LEU A 8 -44.75 -2.58 34.50
N ALA A 9 -43.77 -3.40 34.86
CA ALA A 9 -42.38 -3.13 34.59
C ALA A 9 -42.14 -3.34 33.08
N CYS A 10 -41.86 -2.28 32.34
CA CYS A 10 -41.23 -2.39 31.03
C CYS A 10 -39.89 -3.08 31.22
N LYS A 11 -39.75 -4.26 30.62
CA LYS A 11 -38.49 -4.98 30.52
C LYS A 11 -37.75 -4.32 29.36
N ASP A 12 -36.83 -3.41 29.67
CA ASP A 12 -35.90 -2.88 28.68
C ASP A 12 -35.19 -4.07 28.03
N ALA A 13 -35.38 -4.21 26.71
CA ALA A 13 -34.58 -5.09 25.90
C ALA A 13 -33.19 -4.46 25.83
N SER A 14 -32.27 -4.93 26.67
CA SER A 14 -30.85 -4.73 26.45
C SER A 14 -30.53 -5.32 25.09
N VAL A 15 -30.28 -4.46 24.11
CA VAL A 15 -29.62 -4.85 22.87
C VAL A 15 -28.22 -5.27 23.32
N ASP A 16 -28.01 -6.57 23.38
CA ASP A 16 -26.70 -7.17 23.60
C ASP A 16 -25.89 -6.79 22.36
N SER A 17 -25.12 -5.70 22.41
CA SER A 17 -24.21 -5.37 21.33
C SER A 17 -23.07 -6.38 21.39
N ALA A 18 -23.24 -7.48 20.65
CA ALA A 18 -22.14 -8.41 20.42
C ALA A 18 -20.91 -7.60 19.98
N ALA A 19 -19.73 -7.98 20.49
CA ALA A 19 -18.49 -7.38 20.04
C ALA A 19 -18.41 -7.49 18.50
N PRO A 20 -17.89 -6.47 17.80
CA PRO A 20 -17.79 -6.53 16.35
C PRO A 20 -16.93 -7.73 15.95
N GLU A 21 -17.39 -8.50 14.97
CA GLU A 21 -16.67 -9.65 14.43
C GLU A 21 -15.65 -9.19 13.37
N PRO A 22 -14.50 -9.89 13.24
CA PRO A 22 -13.53 -9.57 12.20
C PRO A 22 -14.13 -9.79 10.79
N PRO A 23 -13.80 -8.93 9.80
CA PRO A 23 -14.30 -9.05 8.44
C PRO A 23 -14.01 -10.39 7.75
N LEU A 24 -12.89 -11.03 8.07
CA LEU A 24 -12.49 -12.34 7.56
C LEU A 24 -12.19 -13.31 8.71
N PRO A 25 -12.48 -14.61 8.53
CA PRO A 25 -11.99 -15.64 9.44
C PRO A 25 -10.47 -15.81 9.37
N ASP A 26 -9.84 -16.16 10.50
CA ASP A 26 -8.40 -16.46 10.57
C ASP A 26 -7.96 -17.49 9.52
N ALA A 27 -8.80 -18.49 9.22
CA ALA A 27 -8.47 -19.51 8.22
C ALA A 27 -8.22 -18.94 6.81
N VAL A 28 -8.88 -17.85 6.43
CA VAL A 28 -8.63 -17.17 5.14
C VAL A 28 -7.33 -16.37 5.22
N LEU A 29 -7.08 -15.69 6.35
CA LEU A 29 -5.85 -14.92 6.58
C LEU A 29 -4.61 -15.81 6.69
N ASP A 30 -4.78 -17.03 7.18
CA ASP A 30 -3.76 -18.08 7.27
C ASP A 30 -3.48 -18.75 5.90
N ALA A 31 -4.35 -18.55 4.90
CA ALA A 31 -4.15 -19.07 3.55
C ALA A 31 -3.23 -18.16 2.69
N LEU A 32 -2.95 -16.93 3.14
CA LEU A 32 -1.96 -16.02 2.53
C LEU A 32 -0.56 -16.59 2.69
N SER A 33 0.07 -16.98 1.58
CA SER A 33 1.35 -17.68 1.57
C SER A 33 2.51 -16.73 1.30
N MET A 34 3.32 -16.49 2.34
CA MET A 34 4.56 -15.71 2.19
C MET A 34 5.58 -16.41 1.30
N THR A 35 5.53 -17.74 1.20
CA THR A 35 6.37 -18.49 0.27
C THR A 35 6.03 -18.17 -1.17
N ARG A 36 4.73 -18.09 -1.53
CA ARG A 36 4.32 -17.71 -2.90
C ARG A 36 4.73 -16.30 -3.24
N ILE A 37 4.52 -15.35 -2.32
CA ILE A 37 4.95 -13.96 -2.51
C ILE A 37 6.46 -13.93 -2.72
N ARG A 38 7.22 -14.64 -1.89
CA ARG A 38 8.68 -14.72 -2.05
C ARG A 38 9.10 -15.30 -3.38
N ASP A 39 8.53 -16.43 -3.80
CA ASP A 39 8.89 -17.06 -5.07
C ASP A 39 8.64 -16.12 -6.26
N GLU A 40 7.57 -15.31 -6.18
CA GLU A 40 7.24 -14.29 -7.17
C GLU A 40 8.23 -13.12 -7.15
N VAL A 41 8.62 -12.64 -5.96
CA VAL A 41 9.63 -11.59 -5.79
C VAL A 41 11.02 -12.07 -6.25
N ASP A 42 11.43 -13.28 -5.87
CA ASP A 42 12.68 -13.92 -6.29
C ASP A 42 12.76 -14.03 -7.82
N LEU A 43 11.63 -14.26 -8.48
CA LEU A 43 11.54 -14.30 -9.95
C LEU A 43 11.62 -12.90 -10.55
N LEU A 44 10.64 -12.05 -10.26
CA LEU A 44 10.42 -10.78 -10.96
C LEU A 44 11.48 -9.72 -10.62
N ALA A 45 12.05 -9.78 -9.41
CA ALA A 45 13.20 -8.97 -9.00
C ALA A 45 14.54 -9.69 -9.25
N GLY A 46 14.60 -10.67 -10.17
CA GLY A 46 15.85 -11.28 -10.62
C GLY A 46 16.48 -10.53 -11.80
N ASP A 47 17.81 -10.65 -11.97
CA ASP A 47 18.56 -9.98 -13.06
C ASP A 47 18.03 -10.29 -14.46
N ALA A 48 17.38 -11.44 -14.63
CA ALA A 48 16.72 -11.83 -15.87
C ALA A 48 15.61 -10.85 -16.30
N PHE A 49 15.03 -10.11 -15.35
CA PHE A 49 14.02 -9.08 -15.58
C PHE A 49 14.60 -7.67 -15.66
N GLN A 50 15.94 -7.53 -15.63
CA GLN A 50 16.68 -6.33 -16.06
C GLN A 50 16.17 -5.01 -15.44
N GLY A 51 15.65 -5.06 -14.22
CA GLY A 51 15.10 -3.91 -13.52
C GLY A 51 13.85 -3.30 -14.14
N ARG A 52 13.19 -4.00 -15.07
CA ARG A 52 11.84 -3.74 -15.56
C ARG A 52 11.55 -2.30 -15.98
N THR A 53 12.56 -1.56 -16.46
CA THR A 53 12.31 -0.24 -17.05
C THR A 53 11.43 -0.40 -18.30
N PRO A 54 10.40 0.45 -18.51
CA PRO A 54 9.46 0.30 -19.61
C PRO A 54 10.18 0.21 -20.97
N GLY A 55 9.84 -0.80 -21.77
CA GLY A 55 10.48 -1.03 -23.08
C GLY A 55 11.73 -1.93 -23.04
N SER A 56 12.19 -2.34 -21.87
CA SER A 56 13.21 -3.40 -21.74
C SER A 56 12.64 -4.80 -22.02
N GLU A 57 13.51 -5.77 -22.31
CA GLU A 57 13.10 -7.17 -22.44
C GLU A 57 12.55 -7.72 -21.12
N GLY A 58 13.21 -7.38 -20.00
CA GLY A 58 12.75 -7.79 -18.68
C GLY A 58 11.38 -7.24 -18.29
N HIS A 59 11.07 -6.00 -18.69
CA HIS A 59 9.73 -5.41 -18.56
C HIS A 59 8.66 -6.20 -19.33
N ARG A 60 8.94 -6.53 -20.61
CA ARG A 60 8.04 -7.36 -21.42
C ARG A 60 7.78 -8.73 -20.79
N LEU A 61 8.83 -9.38 -20.26
CA LEU A 61 8.72 -10.67 -19.58
C LEU A 61 7.87 -10.57 -18.31
N ALA A 62 8.04 -9.51 -17.51
CA ALA A 62 7.23 -9.27 -16.32
C ALA A 62 5.75 -9.11 -16.68
N ARG A 63 5.45 -8.26 -17.67
CA ARG A 63 4.08 -8.03 -18.15
C ARG A 63 3.38 -9.33 -18.58
N GLU A 64 4.05 -10.14 -19.40
CA GLU A 64 3.49 -11.41 -19.89
C GLU A 64 3.24 -12.42 -18.76
N HIS A 65 4.20 -12.54 -17.83
CA HIS A 65 4.06 -13.40 -16.65
C HIS A 65 2.91 -12.97 -15.75
N LEU A 66 2.82 -11.68 -15.43
CA LEU A 66 1.77 -11.14 -14.57
C LEU A 66 0.37 -11.29 -15.21
N ALA A 67 0.24 -11.05 -16.52
CA ALA A 67 -1.02 -11.30 -17.24
C ALA A 67 -1.44 -12.78 -17.20
N GLU A 68 -0.48 -13.71 -17.36
CA GLU A 68 -0.73 -15.15 -17.22
C GLU A 68 -1.15 -15.51 -15.78
N GLN A 69 -0.47 -14.96 -14.77
CA GLN A 69 -0.82 -15.17 -13.36
C GLN A 69 -2.24 -14.71 -13.06
N MET A 70 -2.63 -13.49 -13.45
CA MET A 70 -4.00 -12.97 -13.28
C MET A 70 -5.05 -13.91 -13.89
N GLY A 71 -4.81 -14.40 -15.11
CA GLY A 71 -5.68 -15.37 -15.76
C GLY A 71 -5.73 -16.73 -15.06
N SER A 72 -4.60 -17.20 -14.53
CA SER A 72 -4.50 -18.48 -13.82
C SER A 72 -5.22 -18.47 -12.46
N ILE A 73 -5.22 -17.31 -11.79
CA ILE A 73 -5.96 -17.05 -10.55
C ILE A 73 -7.47 -17.07 -10.83
N GLY A 74 -7.90 -16.72 -12.05
CA GLY A 74 -9.30 -16.65 -12.43
C GLY A 74 -9.89 -15.24 -12.37
N LEU A 75 -9.05 -14.20 -12.36
CA LEU A 75 -9.50 -12.83 -12.56
C LEU A 75 -10.09 -12.67 -13.97
N THR A 76 -10.99 -11.69 -14.14
CA THR A 76 -11.53 -11.32 -15.45
C THR A 76 -10.79 -10.09 -15.97
N PRO A 77 -10.32 -10.04 -17.23
CA PRO A 77 -9.68 -8.85 -17.76
C PRO A 77 -10.65 -7.67 -17.80
N LEU A 78 -10.16 -6.46 -17.48
CA LEU A 78 -10.92 -5.23 -17.67
C LEU A 78 -10.83 -4.79 -19.14
N GLY A 79 -11.69 -5.37 -19.99
CA GLY A 79 -11.71 -5.12 -21.43
C GLY A 79 -11.46 -6.39 -22.24
N GLU A 80 -10.69 -6.27 -23.34
CA GLU A 80 -10.41 -7.42 -24.22
C GLU A 80 -9.30 -8.34 -23.69
N ALA A 81 -8.35 -7.79 -22.93
CA ALA A 81 -7.20 -8.48 -22.35
C ALA A 81 -6.82 -7.84 -21.00
N PHE A 82 -5.95 -8.51 -20.23
CA PHE A 82 -5.41 -7.92 -19.00
C PHE A 82 -4.49 -6.74 -19.29
N GLU A 83 -3.71 -6.83 -20.38
CA GLU A 83 -2.78 -5.79 -20.83
C GLU A 83 -3.54 -4.61 -21.44
N VAL A 84 -3.34 -3.42 -20.87
CA VAL A 84 -3.94 -2.15 -21.29
C VAL A 84 -2.81 -1.21 -21.74
N PRO A 85 -2.58 -1.07 -23.06
CA PRO A 85 -1.54 -0.17 -23.57
C PRO A 85 -1.93 1.30 -23.42
N PHE A 86 -0.92 2.15 -23.25
CA PHE A 86 -1.07 3.60 -23.32
C PHE A 86 0.15 4.25 -24.00
N ASP A 87 -0.07 5.43 -24.57
CA ASP A 87 1.00 6.24 -25.16
C ASP A 87 1.95 6.69 -24.04
N LEU A 88 3.22 6.33 -24.15
CA LEU A 88 4.26 6.68 -23.18
C LEU A 88 5.34 7.51 -23.87
N ALA A 89 5.79 8.59 -23.23
CA ALA A 89 6.94 9.35 -23.70
C ALA A 89 8.02 9.33 -22.62
N LEU A 90 8.80 8.25 -22.59
CA LEU A 90 9.87 8.08 -21.60
C LEU A 90 11.16 8.74 -22.12
N ASP A 91 11.52 9.89 -21.54
CA ASP A 91 12.82 10.58 -21.76
C ASP A 91 13.43 10.94 -20.40
N ASP A 92 13.68 9.91 -19.58
CA ASP A 92 14.16 10.03 -18.20
C ASP A 92 15.63 9.64 -18.00
N GLY A 93 16.29 9.17 -19.07
CA GLY A 93 17.71 8.82 -19.07
C GLY A 93 18.04 7.42 -18.54
N ARG A 94 17.06 6.51 -18.45
CA ARG A 94 17.28 5.10 -18.08
C ARG A 94 17.96 4.28 -19.19
N TYR A 95 18.60 3.18 -18.78
CA TYR A 95 19.27 2.24 -19.69
C TYR A 95 18.72 0.82 -19.55
N THR A 96 18.93 0.03 -20.60
CA THR A 96 18.61 -1.39 -20.66
C THR A 96 19.71 -2.15 -21.42
N PHE A 97 19.58 -3.47 -21.51
CA PHE A 97 20.44 -4.30 -22.35
C PHE A 97 19.82 -4.52 -23.73
N ASP A 98 20.62 -4.36 -24.79
CA ASP A 98 20.22 -4.81 -26.13
C ASP A 98 20.37 -6.34 -26.30
N GLU A 99 19.99 -6.86 -27.47
CA GLU A 99 20.09 -8.30 -27.79
C GLU A 99 21.51 -8.88 -27.69
N THR A 100 22.54 -8.03 -27.69
CA THR A 100 23.95 -8.42 -27.55
C THR A 100 24.46 -8.32 -26.11
N GLY A 101 23.64 -7.80 -25.19
CA GLY A 101 24.00 -7.51 -23.80
C GLY A 101 24.73 -6.17 -23.64
N ALA A 102 24.70 -5.28 -24.63
CA ALA A 102 25.28 -3.95 -24.49
C ALA A 102 24.29 -3.01 -23.78
N VAL A 103 24.80 -2.17 -22.89
CA VAL A 103 24.01 -1.13 -22.21
C VAL A 103 23.67 -0.02 -23.21
N VAL A 104 22.37 0.22 -23.42
CA VAL A 104 21.83 1.22 -24.35
C VAL A 104 20.74 2.05 -23.66
N PRO A 105 20.54 3.32 -24.03
CA PRO A 105 19.39 4.09 -23.56
C PRO A 105 18.07 3.38 -23.90
N VAL A 106 17.10 3.48 -23.02
CA VAL A 106 15.74 2.99 -23.27
C VAL A 106 15.08 3.86 -24.35
N GLU A 107 14.41 3.22 -25.30
CA GLU A 107 13.53 3.89 -26.27
C GLU A 107 12.21 3.12 -26.30
N THR A 108 11.13 3.75 -25.80
CA THR A 108 9.76 3.22 -25.90
C THR A 108 8.77 4.36 -26.10
N ASP A 109 7.72 4.10 -26.87
CA ASP A 109 6.57 4.98 -27.04
C ASP A 109 5.28 4.41 -26.42
N THR A 110 5.37 3.26 -25.75
CA THR A 110 4.22 2.52 -25.23
C THR A 110 4.49 2.00 -23.82
N GLY A 111 3.58 2.28 -22.90
CA GLY A 111 3.49 1.64 -21.58
C GLY A 111 2.33 0.65 -21.52
N TRP A 112 2.32 -0.22 -20.52
CA TRP A 112 1.38 -1.34 -20.40
C TRP A 112 0.93 -1.56 -18.96
N ASN A 113 -0.24 -1.03 -18.59
CA ASN A 113 -0.90 -1.42 -17.34
C ASN A 113 -1.47 -2.84 -17.47
N LEU A 114 -1.73 -3.46 -16.33
CA LEU A 114 -2.45 -4.73 -16.23
C LEU A 114 -3.68 -4.55 -15.34
N ALA A 115 -4.87 -4.92 -15.84
CA ALA A 115 -6.13 -4.70 -15.14
C ALA A 115 -6.96 -5.98 -15.08
N GLY A 116 -7.16 -6.51 -13.88
CA GLY A 116 -7.93 -7.73 -13.61
C GLY A 116 -8.97 -7.53 -12.51
N VAL A 117 -10.18 -8.03 -12.73
CA VAL A 117 -11.34 -7.84 -11.86
C VAL A 117 -11.72 -9.14 -11.18
N LEU A 118 -11.92 -9.08 -9.87
CA LEU A 118 -12.71 -10.05 -9.10
C LEU A 118 -14.15 -9.50 -8.98
N PRO A 119 -15.15 -10.08 -9.67
CA PRO A 119 -16.49 -9.50 -9.74
C PRO A 119 -17.24 -9.55 -8.40
N GLY A 120 -17.88 -8.43 -8.05
CA GLY A 120 -18.78 -8.33 -6.92
C GLY A 120 -20.09 -9.10 -7.13
N THR A 121 -20.74 -9.48 -6.02
CA THR A 121 -21.97 -10.28 -6.05
C THR A 121 -23.26 -9.45 -6.11
N ALA A 122 -23.25 -8.23 -5.56
CA ALA A 122 -24.45 -7.40 -5.40
C ALA A 122 -24.33 -6.02 -6.05
N ARG A 123 -23.12 -5.45 -6.09
CA ARG A 123 -22.75 -4.17 -6.71
C ARG A 123 -21.53 -4.38 -7.62
N PRO A 124 -21.63 -5.22 -8.66
CA PRO A 124 -20.50 -5.54 -9.52
C PRO A 124 -19.93 -4.33 -10.28
N ASP A 125 -20.72 -3.27 -10.42
CA ASP A 125 -20.32 -2.04 -11.08
C ASP A 125 -19.66 -1.02 -10.12
N GLU A 126 -19.61 -1.29 -8.80
CA GLU A 126 -18.82 -0.49 -7.84
C GLU A 126 -17.48 -1.15 -7.56
N TYR A 127 -16.40 -0.37 -7.52
CA TYR A 127 -15.03 -0.88 -7.48
C TYR A 127 -14.25 -0.40 -6.26
N ILE A 128 -13.56 -1.34 -5.61
CA ILE A 128 -12.34 -1.04 -4.86
C ILE A 128 -11.17 -1.29 -5.81
N VAL A 129 -10.29 -0.31 -5.96
CA VAL A 129 -9.10 -0.42 -6.81
C VAL A 129 -7.88 -0.62 -5.92
N LEU A 130 -7.14 -1.71 -6.16
CA LEU A 130 -5.86 -2.00 -5.53
C LEU A 130 -4.76 -1.79 -6.56
N MET A 131 -3.77 -0.97 -6.21
CA MET A 131 -2.71 -0.50 -7.10
C MET A 131 -1.34 -0.87 -6.53
N ALA A 132 -0.42 -1.20 -7.44
CA ALA A 132 1.00 -1.43 -7.21
C ALA A 132 1.69 -1.35 -8.58
N HIS A 133 2.89 -0.81 -8.68
CA HIS A 133 3.59 -0.71 -9.97
C HIS A 133 4.57 -1.87 -10.16
N TYR A 134 4.77 -2.28 -11.42
CA TYR A 134 5.71 -3.37 -11.73
C TYR A 134 6.99 -2.92 -12.42
N ASP A 135 7.04 -1.68 -12.90
CA ASP A 135 8.24 -1.12 -13.47
C ASP A 135 9.27 -0.77 -12.39
N HIS A 136 10.53 -0.63 -12.81
CA HIS A 136 11.58 -0.08 -11.96
C HIS A 136 12.64 0.63 -12.82
N LEU A 137 13.81 0.91 -12.23
CA LEU A 137 14.81 1.83 -12.79
C LEU A 137 15.66 1.26 -13.94
N GLY A 138 15.59 -0.05 -14.21
CA GLY A 138 16.36 -0.69 -15.28
C GLY A 138 17.81 -0.96 -14.90
N VAL A 139 18.73 -0.51 -15.77
CA VAL A 139 20.18 -0.78 -15.67
C VAL A 139 20.94 0.55 -15.64
N ASP A 140 22.07 0.61 -14.93
CA ASP A 140 22.98 1.76 -15.03
C ASP A 140 24.00 1.65 -16.18
N ARG A 141 24.88 2.65 -16.28
CA ARG A 141 25.91 2.72 -17.33
C ARG A 141 27.01 1.67 -17.21
N ASP A 142 27.20 1.13 -16.01
CA ASP A 142 28.21 0.11 -15.74
C ASP A 142 27.63 -1.31 -15.92
N GLY A 143 26.30 -1.41 -16.10
CA GLY A 143 25.59 -2.66 -16.34
C GLY A 143 25.03 -3.28 -15.08
N GLU A 144 24.98 -2.56 -13.97
CA GLU A 144 24.36 -3.02 -12.74
C GLU A 144 22.83 -2.90 -12.85
N VAL A 145 22.12 -3.92 -12.38
CA VAL A 145 20.66 -4.01 -12.46
C VAL A 145 20.06 -3.45 -11.17
N TYR A 146 19.01 -2.64 -11.32
CA TYR A 146 18.19 -2.18 -10.21
C TYR A 146 17.00 -3.12 -10.14
N ASN A 147 17.00 -4.05 -9.18
CA ASN A 147 16.07 -5.17 -9.20
C ASN A 147 14.67 -4.84 -8.66
N GLY A 148 14.51 -3.84 -7.80
CA GLY A 148 13.19 -3.34 -7.35
C GLY A 148 12.33 -4.40 -6.67
N ALA A 149 12.86 -5.06 -5.63
CA ALA A 149 12.09 -6.05 -4.88
C ALA A 149 11.12 -5.40 -3.90
N LEU A 150 11.61 -4.43 -3.13
CA LEU A 150 10.84 -3.60 -2.20
C LEU A 150 9.94 -2.64 -2.98
N ASP A 151 10.47 -2.15 -4.11
CA ASP A 151 9.90 -1.10 -4.96
C ASP A 151 9.77 -1.61 -6.42
N ASP A 152 8.66 -2.24 -6.80
CA ASP A 152 7.47 -2.52 -5.96
C ASP A 152 6.91 -3.94 -6.19
N ILE A 153 7.79 -4.87 -6.57
CA ILE A 153 7.40 -6.26 -6.85
C ILE A 153 6.77 -6.95 -5.63
N THR A 154 7.18 -6.59 -4.42
CA THR A 154 6.58 -7.15 -3.20
C THR A 154 5.11 -6.77 -3.06
N ALA A 155 4.70 -5.55 -3.41
CA ALA A 155 3.28 -5.18 -3.41
C ALA A 155 2.52 -5.90 -4.54
N VAL A 156 3.08 -5.94 -5.76
CA VAL A 156 2.50 -6.68 -6.90
C VAL A 156 2.23 -8.14 -6.53
N ALA A 157 3.23 -8.83 -5.98
CA ALA A 157 3.10 -10.20 -5.53
C ALA A 157 2.07 -10.36 -4.40
N SER A 158 1.98 -9.38 -3.50
CA SER A 158 0.98 -9.36 -2.41
C SER A 158 -0.45 -9.20 -2.94
N LEU A 159 -0.66 -8.36 -3.97
CA LEU A 159 -1.96 -8.19 -4.62
C LEU A 159 -2.41 -9.46 -5.34
N LEU A 160 -1.51 -10.13 -6.07
CA LEU A 160 -1.80 -11.40 -6.72
C LEU A 160 -2.10 -12.51 -5.72
N GLU A 161 -1.37 -12.58 -4.61
CA GLU A 161 -1.62 -13.57 -3.56
C GLU A 161 -2.96 -13.32 -2.85
N LEU A 162 -3.32 -12.06 -2.61
CA LEU A 162 -4.64 -11.69 -2.09
C LEU A 162 -5.76 -12.14 -3.03
N ALA A 163 -5.61 -11.87 -4.34
CA ALA A 163 -6.55 -12.32 -5.36
C ALA A 163 -6.70 -13.84 -5.36
N ARG A 164 -5.58 -14.58 -5.34
CA ARG A 164 -5.55 -16.04 -5.29
C ARG A 164 -6.30 -16.58 -4.08
N VAL A 165 -6.00 -16.09 -2.89
CA VAL A 165 -6.65 -16.53 -1.65
C VAL A 165 -8.15 -16.24 -1.69
N PHE A 166 -8.55 -15.07 -2.17
CA PHE A 166 -9.98 -14.75 -2.26
C PHE A 166 -10.72 -15.70 -3.20
N VAL A 167 -10.13 -16.08 -4.33
CA VAL A 167 -10.72 -17.07 -5.23
C VAL A 167 -10.72 -18.47 -4.63
N ASP A 168 -9.58 -18.94 -4.11
CA ASP A 168 -9.40 -20.32 -3.63
C ASP A 168 -10.24 -20.61 -2.37
N GLU A 169 -10.35 -19.65 -1.46
CA GLU A 169 -11.16 -19.75 -0.24
C GLU A 169 -12.63 -19.36 -0.46
N GLY A 170 -13.01 -18.98 -1.68
CA GLY A 170 -14.39 -18.61 -2.03
C GLY A 170 -14.88 -17.35 -1.31
N VAL A 171 -13.99 -16.39 -1.05
CA VAL A 171 -14.33 -15.08 -0.49
C VAL A 171 -15.15 -14.31 -1.52
N THR A 172 -16.38 -13.97 -1.16
CA THR A 172 -17.23 -13.10 -1.97
C THR A 172 -17.28 -11.70 -1.38
N LEU A 173 -17.29 -10.68 -2.24
CA LEU A 173 -17.55 -9.29 -1.86
C LEU A 173 -18.83 -8.79 -2.55
N GLU A 174 -19.49 -7.79 -1.98
CA GLU A 174 -20.65 -7.17 -2.63
C GLU A 174 -20.21 -6.31 -3.82
N ARG A 175 -19.12 -5.55 -3.67
CA ARG A 175 -18.44 -4.75 -4.72
C ARG A 175 -17.40 -5.56 -5.48
N SER A 176 -17.06 -5.11 -6.67
CA SER A 176 -15.92 -5.65 -7.42
C SER A 176 -14.59 -5.15 -6.84
N VAL A 177 -13.54 -5.96 -6.98
CA VAL A 177 -12.17 -5.55 -6.69
C VAL A 177 -11.41 -5.52 -8.02
N LEU A 178 -10.88 -4.35 -8.38
CA LEU A 178 -10.00 -4.16 -9.52
C LEU A 178 -8.55 -4.19 -9.02
N PHE A 179 -7.79 -5.18 -9.48
CA PHE A 179 -6.35 -5.25 -9.33
C PHE A 179 -5.73 -4.54 -10.54
N LEU A 180 -5.18 -3.35 -10.31
CA LEU A 180 -4.57 -2.50 -11.32
C LEU A 180 -3.06 -2.46 -11.06
N ILE A 181 -2.30 -3.25 -11.81
CA ILE A 181 -0.84 -3.23 -11.76
C ILE A 181 -0.36 -2.20 -12.80
N THR A 182 0.23 -1.12 -12.33
CA THR A 182 0.58 0.09 -13.11
C THR A 182 1.98 0.02 -13.68
N ASP A 183 2.18 0.70 -14.81
CA ASP A 183 3.48 0.81 -15.49
C ASP A 183 4.02 2.24 -15.44
N ALA A 184 5.33 2.39 -15.61
CA ALA A 184 6.00 3.68 -15.70
C ALA A 184 5.67 4.65 -14.53
N GLU A 185 5.46 4.12 -13.32
CA GLU A 185 5.28 4.90 -12.08
C GLU A 185 6.54 5.73 -11.81
N GLU A 186 7.68 5.07 -11.93
CA GLU A 186 8.99 5.65 -11.60
C GLU A 186 9.33 6.79 -12.56
N GLY A 187 8.73 6.80 -13.75
CA GLY A 187 8.85 7.87 -14.75
C GLY A 187 7.92 9.07 -14.48
N GLY A 188 7.18 9.06 -13.37
CA GLY A 188 6.21 10.08 -12.98
C GLY A 188 4.74 9.67 -13.14
N LEU A 189 4.32 8.56 -12.53
CA LEU A 189 2.92 8.10 -12.43
C LEU A 189 2.22 7.85 -13.77
N ASN A 190 2.96 7.63 -14.85
CA ASN A 190 2.40 7.66 -16.22
C ASN A 190 1.30 6.63 -16.42
N GLY A 191 1.45 5.42 -15.87
CA GLY A 191 0.45 4.36 -15.98
C GLY A 191 -0.84 4.67 -15.23
N SER A 192 -0.77 5.14 -13.98
CA SER A 192 -1.96 5.51 -13.23
C SER A 192 -2.65 6.74 -13.83
N GLU A 193 -1.90 7.76 -14.24
CA GLU A 193 -2.43 8.92 -14.95
C GLU A 193 -3.16 8.50 -16.25
N ALA A 194 -2.52 7.66 -17.07
CA ALA A 194 -3.12 7.14 -18.30
C ALA A 194 -4.41 6.34 -18.02
N TRP A 195 -4.42 5.53 -16.95
CA TRP A 195 -5.62 4.80 -16.55
C TRP A 195 -6.75 5.76 -16.14
N THR A 196 -6.49 6.84 -15.42
CA THR A 196 -7.55 7.81 -15.08
C THR A 196 -8.19 8.50 -16.29
N VAL A 197 -7.49 8.56 -17.42
CA VAL A 197 -8.01 9.14 -18.68
C VAL A 197 -8.93 8.17 -19.42
N ASP A 198 -8.58 6.88 -19.45
CA ASP A 198 -9.41 5.81 -20.05
C ASP A 198 -9.49 4.58 -19.10
N PRO A 199 -10.27 4.69 -18.00
CA PRO A 199 -10.22 3.71 -16.91
C PRO A 199 -10.94 2.40 -17.22
N GLY A 200 -11.69 2.32 -18.33
CA GLY A 200 -12.53 1.16 -18.65
C GLY A 200 -13.75 0.97 -17.71
N VAL A 201 -13.91 1.82 -16.70
CA VAL A 201 -15.03 1.87 -15.74
C VAL A 201 -15.50 3.33 -15.56
N THR A 202 -16.62 3.55 -14.89
CA THR A 202 -16.99 4.90 -14.45
C THR A 202 -16.18 5.27 -13.21
N LEU A 203 -15.42 6.37 -13.22
CA LEU A 203 -14.65 6.81 -12.04
C LEU A 203 -15.53 7.09 -10.82
N ASP A 204 -16.73 7.64 -11.01
CA ASP A 204 -17.71 7.84 -9.93
C ASP A 204 -18.12 6.52 -9.25
N ASP A 205 -17.93 5.37 -9.89
CA ASP A 205 -18.21 4.05 -9.32
C ASP A 205 -17.00 3.41 -8.65
N VAL A 206 -15.82 4.05 -8.70
CA VAL A 206 -14.67 3.70 -7.86
C VAL A 206 -14.88 4.31 -6.48
N VAL A 207 -15.13 3.45 -5.49
CA VAL A 207 -15.49 3.90 -4.13
C VAL A 207 -14.30 4.03 -3.18
N LEU A 208 -13.19 3.38 -3.52
CA LEU A 208 -11.95 3.37 -2.74
C LEU A 208 -10.76 2.98 -3.63
N GLY A 209 -9.66 3.73 -3.56
CA GLY A 209 -8.35 3.34 -4.10
C GLY A 209 -7.35 3.04 -2.99
N LEU A 210 -6.54 2.00 -3.12
CA LEU A 210 -5.41 1.70 -2.23
C LEU A 210 -4.18 1.42 -3.07
N SER A 211 -3.15 2.27 -2.97
CA SER A 211 -1.84 2.00 -3.58
C SER A 211 -0.92 1.42 -2.53
N LEU A 212 -0.32 0.26 -2.80
CA LEU A 212 0.67 -0.36 -1.92
C LEU A 212 2.05 -0.05 -2.50
N ASP A 213 2.86 0.75 -1.82
CA ASP A 213 4.20 1.15 -2.31
C ASP A 213 4.99 1.95 -1.23
N PRO A 214 6.29 1.70 -1.03
CA PRO A 214 6.89 0.40 -1.20
C PRO A 214 6.42 -0.52 -0.07
N PHE A 215 6.61 -1.82 -0.24
CA PHE A 215 6.01 -2.80 0.65
C PHE A 215 6.99 -3.89 1.11
N GLY A 216 6.98 -4.22 2.40
CA GLY A 216 7.72 -5.38 2.94
C GLY A 216 9.00 -5.09 3.72
N ARG A 217 9.27 -3.81 4.07
CA ARG A 217 10.41 -3.45 4.93
C ARG A 217 9.99 -2.62 6.17
N PRO A 218 10.44 -3.00 7.38
CA PRO A 218 10.15 -2.23 8.58
C PRO A 218 11.07 -1.00 8.70
N ILE A 219 10.68 -0.03 9.55
CA ILE A 219 11.51 1.15 9.87
C ILE A 219 12.76 0.72 10.65
N LEU A 220 12.57 -0.17 11.63
CA LEU A 220 13.62 -0.76 12.45
C LEU A 220 13.44 -2.29 12.52
N PRO A 221 14.47 -3.07 12.86
CA PRO A 221 14.39 -4.53 12.81
C PRO A 221 13.31 -5.16 13.71
N ASP A 222 12.90 -4.45 14.76
CA ASP A 222 11.86 -4.83 15.72
C ASP A 222 10.63 -3.90 15.70
N TYR A 223 10.53 -2.97 14.73
CA TYR A 223 9.39 -2.06 14.59
C TYR A 223 9.06 -1.75 13.11
N GLY A 224 7.95 -2.34 12.64
CA GLY A 224 7.50 -2.26 11.25
C GLY A 224 6.01 -1.95 11.11
N PRO A 225 5.57 -0.73 11.47
CA PRO A 225 4.18 -0.35 11.32
C PRO A 225 3.78 -0.31 9.84
N LEU A 226 2.53 -0.64 9.56
CA LEU A 226 1.88 -0.29 8.29
C LEU A 226 1.50 1.18 8.35
N VAL A 227 1.99 1.98 7.41
CA VAL A 227 1.71 3.41 7.38
C VAL A 227 0.67 3.70 6.30
N LEU A 228 -0.39 4.40 6.68
CA LEU A 228 -1.46 4.85 5.80
C LEU A 228 -1.38 6.37 5.65
N LEU A 229 -1.08 6.85 4.44
CA LEU A 229 -1.06 8.28 4.11
C LEU A 229 -2.31 8.70 3.31
N GLY A 230 -2.70 9.97 3.49
CA GLY A 230 -3.86 10.55 2.81
C GLY A 230 -5.17 10.47 3.61
N GLY A 231 -5.14 9.88 4.81
CA GLY A 231 -6.30 9.77 5.68
C GLY A 231 -6.88 11.12 6.12
N GLU A 232 -6.09 12.19 6.11
CA GLU A 232 -6.55 13.56 6.36
C GLU A 232 -7.56 14.04 5.32
N ARG A 233 -7.47 13.52 4.09
CA ARG A 233 -8.38 13.84 2.99
C ARG A 233 -9.75 13.20 3.18
N CYS A 234 -9.81 12.10 3.94
CA CYS A 234 -11.03 11.34 4.18
C CYS A 234 -11.13 10.93 5.68
N PRO A 235 -11.47 11.84 6.61
CA PRO A 235 -11.46 11.53 8.04
C PRO A 235 -12.34 10.34 8.45
N ALA A 236 -13.50 10.17 7.82
CA ALA A 236 -14.37 9.02 8.06
C ALA A 236 -13.72 7.70 7.60
N LEU A 237 -13.04 7.70 6.46
CA LEU A 237 -12.28 6.55 5.97
C LEU A 237 -11.13 6.21 6.94
N ARG A 238 -10.39 7.22 7.39
CA ARG A 238 -9.33 7.07 8.41
C ARG A 238 -9.85 6.40 9.68
N ASP A 239 -11.01 6.84 10.19
CA ASP A 239 -11.61 6.26 11.39
C ASP A 239 -12.04 4.80 11.18
N ARG A 240 -12.52 4.44 9.97
CA ARG A 240 -12.87 3.06 9.63
C ARG A 240 -11.63 2.17 9.57
N PHE A 241 -10.54 2.61 8.94
CA PHE A 241 -9.26 1.91 8.97
C PHE A 241 -8.70 1.77 10.38
N ARG A 242 -8.81 2.81 11.21
CA ARG A 242 -8.38 2.76 12.62
C ARG A 242 -9.20 1.76 13.43
N ALA A 243 -10.50 1.66 13.18
CA ALA A 243 -11.33 0.65 13.83
C ALA A 243 -10.93 -0.78 13.43
N LEU A 244 -10.48 -0.97 12.19
CA LEU A 244 -10.02 -2.27 11.69
C LEU A 244 -8.72 -2.75 12.34
N SER A 245 -7.88 -1.85 12.85
CA SER A 245 -6.61 -2.27 13.49
C SER A 245 -6.85 -3.10 14.75
N ALA A 246 -8.03 -3.04 15.36
CA ALA A 246 -8.43 -3.91 16.47
C ALA A 246 -8.50 -5.41 16.10
N PHE A 247 -8.49 -5.73 14.80
CA PHE A 247 -8.53 -7.10 14.28
C PHE A 247 -7.19 -7.55 13.66
N SER A 248 -6.13 -6.75 13.78
CA SER A 248 -4.82 -7.05 13.21
C SER A 248 -3.74 -7.08 14.29
N ASP A 249 -2.73 -7.90 14.05
CA ASP A 249 -1.49 -7.90 14.83
C ASP A 249 -0.50 -6.82 14.34
N ALA A 250 -0.75 -6.20 13.18
CA ALA A 250 0.08 -5.12 12.66
C ALA A 250 -0.16 -3.82 13.43
N ASP A 251 0.93 -3.14 13.82
CA ASP A 251 0.85 -1.73 14.19
C ASP A 251 0.43 -0.92 12.96
N VAL A 252 -0.62 -0.12 13.08
CA VAL A 252 -1.11 0.75 11.98
C VAL A 252 -0.94 2.21 12.38
N ALA A 253 -0.16 2.94 11.59
CA ALA A 253 0.07 4.36 11.78
C ALA A 253 -0.58 5.17 10.66
N PHE A 254 -1.06 6.36 11.00
CA PHE A 254 -1.65 7.29 10.03
C PHE A 254 -0.74 8.50 9.93
N VAL A 255 -0.45 8.91 8.70
CA VAL A 255 0.44 10.04 8.42
C VAL A 255 -0.28 11.01 7.49
N ASN A 256 -0.30 12.29 7.87
CA ASN A 256 -0.84 13.32 7.00
C ASN A 256 0.14 13.52 5.83
N ARG A 257 -0.36 13.36 4.60
CA ARG A 257 0.44 13.42 3.38
C ARG A 257 0.84 14.85 3.00
N SER A 258 0.08 15.85 3.45
CA SER A 258 0.21 17.25 3.01
C SER A 258 1.60 17.88 3.29
N PRO A 259 2.28 17.62 4.42
CA PRO A 259 3.65 18.11 4.63
C PRO A 259 4.74 17.34 3.86
N ILE A 260 4.44 16.13 3.36
CA ILE A 260 5.41 15.19 2.77
C ILE A 260 5.21 15.16 1.25
N VAL A 261 5.59 16.22 0.54
CA VAL A 261 5.33 16.41 -0.92
C VAL A 261 6.48 15.98 -1.83
N ILE A 262 7.50 15.33 -1.27
CA ILE A 262 8.73 14.97 -1.98
C ILE A 262 8.68 13.56 -2.62
N PHE A 263 7.67 12.77 -2.28
CA PHE A 263 7.39 11.44 -2.84
C PHE A 263 5.91 11.37 -3.23
N GLY A 264 5.60 10.51 -4.18
CA GLY A 264 4.24 10.17 -4.60
C GLY A 264 4.18 8.66 -4.88
N SER A 265 2.97 8.18 -5.09
CA SER A 265 2.69 6.85 -5.62
C SER A 265 1.35 6.94 -6.35
N ASP A 266 0.88 5.85 -6.96
CA ASP A 266 -0.20 5.85 -7.92
C ASP A 266 -1.56 6.38 -7.43
N GLN A 267 -1.81 6.39 -6.12
CA GLN A 267 -3.01 7.04 -5.57
C GLN A 267 -3.04 8.56 -5.83
N ASP A 268 -1.89 9.21 -6.04
CA ASP A 268 -1.82 10.65 -6.31
C ASP A 268 -2.59 10.99 -7.60
N SER A 269 -2.61 10.09 -8.59
CA SER A 269 -3.42 10.21 -9.81
C SER A 269 -4.92 10.22 -9.54
N LEU A 270 -5.38 9.50 -8.50
CA LEU A 270 -6.78 9.52 -8.05
C LEU A 270 -7.13 10.82 -7.30
N TRP A 271 -6.19 11.35 -6.52
CA TRP A 271 -6.34 12.62 -5.80
C TRP A 271 -6.33 13.85 -6.72
N ALA A 272 -5.72 13.72 -7.91
CA ALA A 272 -5.58 14.78 -8.90
C ALA A 272 -6.83 14.97 -9.79
N LEU A 273 -7.81 14.07 -9.72
CA LEU A 273 -9.08 14.19 -10.44
C LEU A 273 -9.87 15.44 -10.00
N ASP A 274 -10.68 15.97 -10.92
CA ASP A 274 -11.61 17.08 -10.61
C ASP A 274 -12.60 16.70 -9.50
N GLU A 275 -13.05 15.43 -9.51
CA GLU A 275 -13.81 14.79 -8.44
C GLU A 275 -12.94 13.64 -7.87
N PRO A 276 -12.16 13.89 -6.81
CA PRO A 276 -11.22 12.91 -6.29
C PRO A 276 -11.88 11.63 -5.80
N VAL A 277 -11.26 10.50 -6.09
CA VAL A 277 -11.64 9.21 -5.51
C VAL A 277 -11.02 9.11 -4.11
N PRO A 278 -11.79 8.75 -3.06
CA PRO A 278 -11.23 8.45 -1.75
C PRO A 278 -10.15 7.38 -1.87
N SER A 279 -8.92 7.69 -1.49
CA SER A 279 -7.82 6.74 -1.59
C SER A 279 -6.76 6.95 -0.51
N LEU A 280 -6.01 5.89 -0.23
CA LEU A 280 -4.89 5.90 0.70
C LEU A 280 -3.64 5.34 0.04
N TRP A 281 -2.51 5.91 0.43
CA TRP A 281 -1.20 5.31 0.19
C TRP A 281 -0.86 4.37 1.35
N VAL A 282 -0.61 3.11 1.04
CA VAL A 282 -0.35 2.01 1.98
C VAL A 282 1.12 1.63 1.86
N THR A 283 1.93 1.88 2.89
CA THR A 283 3.38 1.73 2.78
C THR A 283 4.02 1.06 3.99
N ALA A 284 5.11 0.33 3.74
CA ALA A 284 6.06 -0.10 4.74
C ALA A 284 7.34 0.75 4.56
N PRO A 285 7.53 1.84 5.33
CA PRO A 285 8.45 2.92 4.97
C PRO A 285 9.94 2.60 5.26
N GLY A 286 10.33 1.33 5.21
CA GLY A 286 11.68 0.85 5.41
C GLY A 286 12.59 1.03 4.18
N MET A 287 13.01 2.26 3.87
CA MET A 287 13.71 2.62 2.62
C MET A 287 15.22 2.32 2.60
N ALA A 288 15.70 1.29 3.29
CA ALA A 288 17.14 1.03 3.43
C ALA A 288 17.83 0.75 2.08
N PHE A 289 17.14 0.07 1.16
CA PHE A 289 17.64 -0.37 -0.14
C PHE A 289 16.97 0.33 -1.33
N TYR A 290 15.99 1.19 -1.06
CA TYR A 290 15.19 1.90 -2.06
C TYR A 290 16.05 2.57 -3.13
N HIS A 291 15.73 2.31 -4.40
CA HIS A 291 16.43 2.85 -5.58
C HIS A 291 17.93 2.52 -5.61
N THR A 292 18.31 1.33 -5.13
CA THR A 292 19.68 0.82 -5.21
C THR A 292 19.73 -0.57 -5.82
N VAL A 293 20.91 -0.97 -6.31
CA VAL A 293 21.20 -2.33 -6.79
C VAL A 293 21.09 -3.40 -5.69
N GLU A 294 21.02 -2.98 -4.42
CA GLU A 294 20.83 -3.88 -3.30
C GLU A 294 19.35 -4.18 -3.03
N ASP A 295 18.41 -3.50 -3.71
CA ASP A 295 16.97 -3.78 -3.63
C ASP A 295 16.61 -5.11 -4.32
N THR A 296 16.89 -6.20 -3.61
CA THR A 296 16.78 -7.57 -4.09
C THR A 296 15.80 -8.36 -3.23
N ALA A 297 15.31 -9.48 -3.73
CA ALA A 297 14.33 -10.32 -3.03
C ALA A 297 14.82 -10.82 -1.66
N ASP A 298 16.13 -11.02 -1.54
CA ASP A 298 16.80 -11.37 -0.29
C ASP A 298 16.70 -10.27 0.75
N THR A 299 16.31 -9.04 0.37
CA THR A 299 16.12 -7.92 1.28
C THR A 299 14.72 -7.88 1.92
N ILE A 300 13.73 -8.64 1.50
CA ILE A 300 12.36 -8.46 2.01
C ILE A 300 12.13 -9.13 3.38
N ASP A 301 11.41 -8.45 4.29
CA ASP A 301 10.95 -9.05 5.55
C ASP A 301 9.51 -9.56 5.42
N TYR A 302 9.38 -10.83 5.04
CA TYR A 302 8.07 -11.44 4.83
C TYR A 302 7.19 -11.56 6.09
N ARG A 303 7.72 -11.30 7.29
CA ARG A 303 6.87 -11.19 8.50
C ARG A 303 6.06 -9.90 8.46
N VAL A 304 6.70 -8.81 8.02
CA VAL A 304 6.06 -7.50 7.82
C VAL A 304 5.04 -7.60 6.69
N VAL A 305 5.42 -8.20 5.56
CA VAL A 305 4.50 -8.45 4.43
C VAL A 305 3.27 -9.22 4.90
N ARG A 306 3.44 -10.29 5.68
CA ARG A 306 2.32 -11.08 6.23
C ARG A 306 1.36 -10.22 7.04
N ASP A 307 1.88 -9.48 8.01
CA ASP A 307 1.06 -8.73 8.95
C ASP A 307 0.33 -7.57 8.25
N HIS A 308 1.02 -6.89 7.32
CA HIS A 308 0.44 -5.81 6.52
C HIS A 308 -0.59 -6.33 5.53
N LEU A 309 -0.32 -7.44 4.81
CA LEU A 309 -1.25 -8.02 3.85
C LEU A 309 -2.50 -8.58 4.53
N ARG A 310 -2.39 -9.14 5.74
CA ARG A 310 -3.55 -9.55 6.54
C ARG A 310 -4.45 -8.36 6.86
N PHE A 311 -3.87 -7.23 7.27
CA PHE A 311 -4.64 -6.00 7.47
C PHE A 311 -5.29 -5.50 6.18
N THR A 312 -4.55 -5.50 5.06
CA THR A 312 -5.11 -5.13 3.75
C THR A 312 -6.27 -6.04 3.35
N ALA A 313 -6.18 -7.36 3.57
CA ALA A 313 -7.27 -8.29 3.31
C ALA A 313 -8.53 -7.99 4.13
N LEU A 314 -8.36 -7.68 5.43
CA LEU A 314 -9.47 -7.25 6.30
C LEU A 314 -10.11 -5.96 5.79
N ALA A 315 -9.31 -4.97 5.37
CA ALA A 315 -9.81 -3.73 4.80
C ALA A 315 -10.59 -3.96 3.52
N VAL A 316 -10.01 -4.66 2.55
CA VAL A 316 -10.67 -4.95 1.26
C VAL A 316 -11.99 -5.68 1.48
N LYS A 317 -12.01 -6.70 2.36
CA LYS A 317 -13.26 -7.39 2.70
C LYS A 317 -14.28 -6.46 3.35
N SER A 318 -13.86 -5.68 4.35
CA SER A 318 -14.72 -4.75 5.08
C SER A 318 -15.38 -3.75 4.13
N PHE A 319 -14.58 -3.04 3.31
CA PHE A 319 -15.09 -2.02 2.40
C PHE A 319 -15.82 -2.62 1.19
N GLY A 320 -15.48 -3.85 0.79
CA GLY A 320 -16.11 -4.52 -0.34
C GLY A 320 -17.53 -5.02 -0.03
N ASP A 321 -17.83 -5.29 1.24
CA ASP A 321 -19.18 -5.59 1.71
C ASP A 321 -19.95 -4.34 2.16
N ASP A 322 -19.24 -3.25 2.47
CA ASP A 322 -19.87 -2.02 2.92
C ASP A 322 -20.74 -1.39 1.82
N THR A 323 -21.73 -0.61 2.24
CA THR A 323 -22.56 0.24 1.38
C THR A 323 -22.17 1.71 1.49
N GLU A 324 -21.36 2.07 2.48
CA GLU A 324 -20.86 3.42 2.67
C GLU A 324 -19.96 3.84 1.50
N ARG A 325 -20.03 5.14 1.17
CA ARG A 325 -19.14 5.83 0.25
C ARG A 325 -18.52 6.99 1.03
N PHE A 326 -17.22 7.16 0.90
CA PHE A 326 -16.47 8.19 1.60
C PHE A 326 -16.33 9.43 0.72
N GLU A 327 -16.15 10.58 1.34
CA GLU A 327 -15.92 11.85 0.66
C GLU A 327 -14.47 12.26 0.86
N ASP A 328 -13.76 12.53 -0.24
CA ASP A 328 -12.47 13.20 -0.22
C ASP A 328 -12.72 14.72 -0.14
N VAL A 329 -12.34 15.32 0.99
CA VAL A 329 -12.49 16.75 1.27
C VAL A 329 -11.27 17.58 0.85
N GLY A 330 -10.34 16.97 0.11
CA GLY A 330 -9.08 17.54 -0.32
C GLY A 330 -7.99 17.50 0.76
N PRO A 331 -6.76 17.94 0.43
CA PRO A 331 -5.64 17.96 1.36
C PRO A 331 -5.94 18.89 2.54
N GLN A 332 -5.63 18.43 3.75
CA GLN A 332 -5.84 19.19 4.98
C GLN A 332 -4.51 19.53 5.63
N THR A 333 -4.43 20.74 6.19
CA THR A 333 -3.30 21.11 7.05
C THR A 333 -3.21 20.19 8.27
N LEU A 334 -2.03 20.07 8.85
CA LEU A 334 -1.83 19.30 10.08
C LEU A 334 -2.81 19.72 11.17
N SER A 335 -3.44 18.73 11.77
CA SER A 335 -4.36 18.84 12.90
C SER A 335 -3.75 18.23 14.16
N GLU A 336 -4.40 18.46 15.30
CA GLU A 336 -4.05 17.85 16.58
C GLU A 336 -4.14 16.32 16.55
N VAL A 337 -5.02 15.77 15.69
CA VAL A 337 -5.12 14.32 15.47
C VAL A 337 -3.88 13.80 14.74
N ASP A 338 -3.41 14.52 13.72
CA ASP A 338 -2.21 14.13 12.97
C ASP A 338 -0.94 14.23 13.83
N ALA A 339 -0.89 15.23 14.71
CA ALA A 339 0.16 15.35 15.71
C ALA A 339 0.10 14.19 16.73
N ALA A 340 -1.08 13.80 17.20
CA ALA A 340 -1.24 12.65 18.08
C ALA A 340 -0.78 11.34 17.43
N ASP A 341 -1.11 11.14 16.15
CA ASP A 341 -0.68 9.98 15.38
C ASP A 341 0.85 9.96 15.18
N ALA A 342 1.47 11.11 14.87
CA ALA A 342 2.92 11.21 14.75
C ALA A 342 3.64 10.98 16.10
N ALA A 343 3.09 11.48 17.21
CA ALA A 343 3.62 11.19 18.54
C ALA A 343 3.56 9.68 18.85
N ALA A 344 2.45 9.01 18.52
CA ALA A 344 2.29 7.57 18.70
C ALA A 344 3.26 6.75 17.84
N LEU A 345 3.52 7.17 16.59
CA LEU A 345 4.53 6.57 15.73
C LEU A 345 5.93 6.69 16.35
N MET A 346 6.28 7.86 16.90
CA MET A 346 7.57 8.04 17.60
C MET A 346 7.66 7.21 18.88
N GLU A 347 6.57 7.02 19.62
CA GLU A 347 6.54 6.11 20.78
C GLU A 347 6.83 4.66 20.37
N GLY A 348 6.30 4.20 19.23
CA GLY A 348 6.61 2.89 18.68
C GLY A 348 8.11 2.76 18.34
N VAL A 349 8.69 3.77 17.71
CA VAL A 349 10.14 3.85 17.45
C VAL A 349 10.95 3.79 18.73
N LEU A 350 10.56 4.56 19.76
CA LEU A 350 11.23 4.57 21.06
C LEU A 350 11.15 3.22 21.79
N GLY A 351 10.17 2.38 21.47
CA GLY A 351 10.07 1.00 21.92
C GLY A 351 11.20 0.09 21.40
N SER A 352 11.85 0.47 20.30
CA SER A 352 12.93 -0.33 19.69
C SER A 352 14.17 -0.43 20.56
N THR A 353 14.77 -1.63 20.53
CA THR A 353 16.04 -1.92 21.19
C THR A 353 17.27 -1.56 20.35
N HIS A 354 17.07 -1.17 19.07
CA HIS A 354 18.14 -0.90 18.12
C HIS A 354 18.66 0.53 18.15
N LEU A 355 17.90 1.47 18.72
CA LEU A 355 18.28 2.88 18.76
C LEU A 355 19.57 3.12 19.55
N THR A 356 20.48 3.89 18.95
CA THR A 356 21.57 4.54 19.67
C THR A 356 21.01 5.60 20.63
N ALA A 357 21.85 6.06 21.57
CA ALA A 357 21.45 7.14 22.48
C ALA A 357 21.12 8.46 21.75
N GLY A 358 21.78 8.74 20.62
CA GLY A 358 21.52 9.95 19.83
C GLY A 358 20.17 9.89 19.13
N GLU A 359 19.90 8.79 18.43
CA GLU A 359 18.62 8.56 17.74
C GLU A 359 17.45 8.51 18.73
N ARG A 360 17.66 7.92 19.92
CA ARG A 360 16.64 7.93 20.98
C ARG A 360 16.31 9.34 21.44
N ASN A 361 17.30 10.17 21.72
CA ASN A 361 17.05 11.56 22.12
C ASN A 361 16.33 12.34 21.01
N GLN A 362 16.72 12.13 19.74
CA GLN A 362 16.05 12.79 18.61
C GLN A 362 14.59 12.33 18.44
N ALA A 363 14.31 11.04 18.60
CA ALA A 363 12.95 10.51 18.59
C ALA A 363 12.12 11.00 19.79
N GLU A 364 12.73 11.16 20.98
CA GLU A 364 12.10 11.78 22.15
C GLU A 364 11.73 13.25 21.88
N ASP A 365 12.63 14.02 21.25
CA ASP A 365 12.38 15.41 20.88
C ASP A 365 11.21 15.53 19.88
N PHE A 366 11.16 14.67 18.86
CA PHE A 366 10.01 14.62 17.93
C PHE A 366 8.71 14.22 18.65
N ARG A 367 8.75 13.17 19.48
CA ARG A 367 7.59 12.71 20.26
C ARG A 367 7.04 13.85 21.13
N ASP A 368 7.91 14.53 21.87
CA ASP A 368 7.52 15.64 22.76
C ASP A 368 6.89 16.79 21.98
N THR A 369 7.51 17.17 20.84
CA THR A 369 6.98 18.19 19.93
C THR A 369 5.58 17.86 19.46
N PHE A 370 5.35 16.63 18.98
CA PHE A 370 4.04 16.21 18.48
C PHE A 370 3.01 16.01 19.59
N ALA A 371 3.43 15.57 20.78
CA ALA A 371 2.54 15.44 21.94
C ALA A 371 2.08 16.82 22.45
N GLU A 372 2.96 17.83 22.43
CA GLU A 372 2.60 19.22 22.73
C GLU A 372 1.62 19.75 21.68
N ALA A 373 1.91 19.58 20.38
CA ALA A 373 1.02 19.99 19.30
C ALA A 373 -0.36 19.31 19.37
N ALA A 374 -0.43 18.04 19.79
CA ALA A 374 -1.68 17.33 20.00
C ALA A 374 -2.49 17.87 21.20
N ALA A 375 -1.83 18.38 22.23
CA ALA A 375 -2.47 18.85 23.46
C ALA A 375 -2.83 20.35 23.42
N GLU A 376 -2.00 21.17 22.79
CA GLU A 376 -2.06 22.63 22.83
C GLU A 376 -2.42 23.25 21.47
N GLY A 377 -2.39 22.46 20.39
CA GLY A 377 -2.65 22.89 19.02
C GLY A 377 -1.40 22.88 18.14
N VAL A 378 -1.58 22.68 16.84
CA VAL A 378 -0.49 22.73 15.84
C VAL A 378 -0.03 24.17 15.64
N ASP A 379 1.27 24.42 15.81
CA ASP A 379 1.89 25.72 15.60
C ASP A 379 2.61 25.83 14.24
N ASP A 380 3.23 26.98 13.97
CA ASP A 380 3.93 27.26 12.71
C ASP A 380 5.20 26.41 12.50
N ASP A 381 5.80 25.86 13.57
CA ASP A 381 7.03 25.07 13.52
C ASP A 381 6.74 23.56 13.37
N THR A 382 5.56 23.12 13.79
CA THR A 382 5.12 21.71 13.76
C THR A 382 5.25 21.08 12.36
N PRO A 383 4.83 21.71 11.23
CA PRO A 383 4.99 21.11 9.91
C PRO A 383 6.45 20.83 9.52
N ALA A 384 7.37 21.69 9.93
CA ALA A 384 8.79 21.50 9.66
C ALA A 384 9.35 20.32 10.48
N ALA A 385 8.97 20.21 11.75
CA ALA A 385 9.30 19.05 12.58
C ALA A 385 8.70 17.76 12.02
N TYR A 386 7.47 17.80 11.51
CA TYR A 386 6.78 16.67 10.87
C TYR A 386 7.56 16.12 9.66
N LEU A 387 7.98 17.01 8.76
CA LEU A 387 8.80 16.62 7.60
C LEU A 387 10.16 16.08 8.04
N GLN A 388 10.82 16.72 9.01
CA GLN A 388 12.10 16.24 9.55
C GLN A 388 11.98 14.85 10.18
N ALA A 389 10.90 14.59 10.91
CA ALA A 389 10.62 13.28 11.48
C ALA A 389 10.43 12.23 10.37
N ALA A 390 9.70 12.54 9.30
CA ALA A 390 9.56 11.64 8.15
C ALA A 390 10.93 11.29 7.52
N PHE A 391 11.81 12.27 7.31
CA PHE A 391 13.18 12.03 6.83
C PHE A 391 14.01 11.17 7.79
N PHE A 392 13.93 11.46 9.10
CA PHE A 392 14.60 10.71 10.14
C PHE A 392 14.18 9.24 10.12
N LEU A 393 12.87 8.96 10.04
CA LEU A 393 12.35 7.60 9.93
C LEU A 393 12.81 6.92 8.63
N MET A 394 12.50 7.53 7.49
CA MET A 394 12.63 6.87 6.18
C MET A 394 14.08 6.72 5.74
N PHE A 395 14.99 7.62 6.09
CA PHE A 395 16.35 7.65 5.52
C PHE A 395 17.47 7.56 6.55
N GLU A 396 17.28 8.06 7.77
CA GLU A 396 18.32 7.98 8.79
C GLU A 396 18.25 6.64 9.51
N LEU A 397 17.09 6.30 10.10
CA LEU A 397 16.94 5.06 10.87
C LEU A 397 17.04 3.82 10.00
N THR A 398 16.34 3.77 8.86
CA THR A 398 16.32 2.58 7.99
C THR A 398 17.72 2.24 7.46
N ARG A 399 18.50 3.25 7.05
CA ARG A 399 19.87 3.05 6.56
C ARG A 399 20.85 2.70 7.67
N ALA A 400 20.67 3.27 8.87
CA ALA A 400 21.51 2.96 10.02
C ALA A 400 21.23 1.55 10.57
N HIS A 401 19.98 1.11 10.48
CA HIS A 401 19.49 -0.15 11.07
C HIS A 401 18.74 -0.99 10.03
N PRO A 402 19.39 -1.40 8.92
CA PRO A 402 18.74 -2.21 7.89
C PRO A 402 18.30 -3.58 8.41
N GLY A 403 18.75 -3.99 9.60
CA GLY A 403 18.40 -5.25 10.22
C GLY A 403 19.05 -6.46 9.58
N GLU A 404 19.05 -7.56 10.32
CA GLU A 404 19.20 -8.89 9.73
C GLU A 404 17.82 -9.37 9.30
N ILE A 405 17.77 -10.09 8.19
CA ILE A 405 16.53 -10.66 7.65
C ILE A 405 16.46 -12.05 8.24
N PRO A 406 15.60 -12.31 9.24
CA PRO A 406 15.73 -13.53 9.99
C PRO A 406 15.04 -14.68 9.24
N PRO A 407 15.77 -15.69 8.76
CA PRO A 407 15.14 -16.98 8.51
C PRO A 407 14.76 -17.63 9.86
N PRO A 408 13.71 -18.46 9.89
CA PRO A 408 12.83 -18.81 8.78
C PRO A 408 11.70 -17.78 8.59
N PHE A 409 11.31 -17.61 7.33
CA PHE A 409 10.09 -16.88 6.96
C PHE A 409 8.87 -17.68 7.47
N PRO A 410 7.84 -17.02 8.01
CA PRO A 410 6.63 -17.72 8.47
C PRO A 410 5.96 -18.42 7.28
N GLU A 411 5.57 -19.69 7.47
CA GLU A 411 4.61 -20.36 6.58
C GLU A 411 3.22 -19.73 6.72
#